data_AF-A0A0G2DQ12-F1
#
_entry.id   AF-A0A0G2DQ12-F1
#
_cell.length_a   1.000
_cell.length_b   1.000
_cell.length_c   1.000
_cell.angle_alpha   90.00
_cell.angle_beta   90.00
_cell.angle_gamma   90.00
#
_symmetry.space_group_name_H-M   'P 1'
#
loop_
_entity.id
_entity.type
_entity.pdbx_description
1 polymer ?
#
loop_
_entity_poly.entity_id
_entity_poly.type
_entity_poly.pdbx_seq_one_letter_code
_entity_poly.pdbx_strand_id
1 'polypeptide(L)'
;MFLHRLDLTTALRPELLPDETLLFVQDAVGLYEGKYKIPDYQDGHAYLTSHRVCYVDNKEPRKFSVALNLKDVERPEFYAGFLKSSPKVTSFAPFTAYTRITSKRFRDMGLSDMLVL
;
A
#
# COMPACT_ATOMS: atom_id res chain seq x y z
N MET A 1 -14.18 -1.88 -6.83
CA MET A 1 -12.91 -2.22 -6.16
C MET A 1 -11.78 -1.68 -7.03
N PHE A 2 -11.01 -0.70 -6.54
CA PHE A 2 -9.93 -0.01 -7.29
C PHE A 2 -8.60 -0.76 -7.27
N LEU A 3 -8.58 -1.95 -6.68
CA LEU A 3 -7.42 -2.81 -6.58
C LEU A 3 -7.38 -3.75 -7.78
N HIS A 4 -6.27 -3.72 -8.50
CA HIS A 4 -6.00 -4.58 -9.65
C HIS A 4 -5.13 -5.76 -9.21
N ARG A 5 -5.27 -6.90 -9.89
CA ARG A 5 -4.34 -8.02 -9.68
C ARG A 5 -2.92 -7.57 -10.05
N LEU A 6 -1.96 -7.94 -9.21
CA LEU A 6 -0.56 -7.63 -9.42
C LEU A 6 0.21 -8.88 -9.85
N ASP A 7 0.82 -8.81 -11.02
CA ASP A 7 1.76 -9.83 -11.46
C ASP A 7 3.09 -9.71 -10.73
N LEU A 8 3.71 -10.87 -10.50
CA LEU A 8 4.91 -11.00 -9.69
C LEU A 8 5.99 -11.70 -10.47
N THR A 9 7.21 -11.20 -10.29
CA THR A 9 8.44 -11.88 -10.69
C THR A 9 8.57 -13.25 -10.03
N THR A 10 9.53 -14.05 -10.50
CA THR A 10 9.88 -15.34 -9.87
C THR A 10 10.29 -15.19 -8.40
N ALA A 11 10.93 -14.07 -8.05
CA ALA A 11 11.31 -13.71 -6.69
C ALA A 11 10.15 -13.14 -5.84
N LEU A 12 8.91 -13.21 -6.32
CA LEU A 12 7.71 -12.73 -5.61
C LEU A 12 7.75 -11.23 -5.29
N ARG A 13 8.40 -10.45 -6.16
CA ARG A 13 8.36 -8.98 -6.16
C ARG A 13 7.39 -8.49 -7.23
N PRO A 14 6.79 -7.28 -7.08
CA PRO A 14 5.98 -6.68 -8.14
C PRO A 14 6.72 -6.71 -9.47
N GLU A 15 6.05 -7.19 -10.51
CA GLU A 15 6.54 -7.02 -11.87
C GLU A 15 6.29 -5.57 -12.28
N LEU A 16 7.39 -4.84 -12.53
CA LEU A 16 7.34 -3.42 -12.87
C LEU A 16 6.98 -3.25 -14.35
N LEU A 17 6.16 -2.25 -14.62
CA LEU A 17 5.87 -1.80 -15.98
C LEU A 17 7.13 -1.15 -16.59
N PRO A 18 7.20 -1.00 -17.94
CA PRO A 18 8.21 -0.14 -18.55
C PRO A 18 8.22 1.25 -17.92
N ASP A 19 9.41 1.79 -17.68
CA ASP A 19 9.66 3.09 -17.03
C ASP A 19 9.12 3.25 -15.59
N GLU A 20 8.61 2.17 -15.00
CA GLU A 20 8.22 2.15 -13.59
C GLU A 20 9.43 1.90 -12.70
N THR A 21 9.65 2.79 -11.74
CA THR A 21 10.79 2.74 -10.82
C THR A 21 10.30 2.45 -9.41
N LEU A 22 10.96 1.52 -8.71
CA LEU A 22 10.73 1.27 -7.29
C LEU A 22 11.28 2.43 -6.46
N LEU A 23 10.44 3.03 -5.62
CA LEU A 23 10.81 4.16 -4.76
C LEU A 23 11.05 3.71 -3.32
N PHE A 24 10.14 2.88 -2.78
CA PHE A 24 10.19 2.49 -1.38
C PHE A 24 9.50 1.14 -1.14
N VAL A 25 9.91 0.42 -0.09
CA VAL A 25 9.28 -0.83 0.35
C VAL A 25 9.07 -0.80 1.86
N GLN A 26 7.85 -1.12 2.29
CA GLN A 26 7.50 -1.28 3.70
C GLN A 26 7.00 -2.69 3.96
N ASP A 27 7.50 -3.32 5.02
CA ASP A 27 6.99 -4.59 5.53
C ASP A 27 5.93 -4.43 6.63
N ALA A 28 5.33 -5.56 7.03
CA ALA A 28 4.29 -5.65 8.05
C ALA A 28 3.09 -4.73 7.76
N VAL A 29 2.67 -4.72 6.49
CA VAL A 29 1.56 -3.91 5.99
C VAL A 29 0.26 -4.69 6.01
N GLY A 30 -0.84 -4.03 6.39
CA GLY A 30 -2.20 -4.52 6.17
C GLY A 30 -3.06 -3.52 5.41
N LEU A 31 -3.98 -4.04 4.58
CA LEU A 31 -4.94 -3.27 3.79
C LEU A 31 -6.30 -3.16 4.48
N TYR A 32 -6.92 -2.01 4.28
CA TYR A 32 -8.27 -1.71 4.74
C TYR A 32 -9.11 -1.13 3.61
N GLU A 33 -10.39 -1.48 3.62
CA GLU A 33 -11.44 -0.79 2.89
C GLU A 33 -12.30 -0.05 3.91
N GLY A 34 -12.28 1.27 3.86
CA GLY A 34 -13.00 2.04 4.86
C GLY A 34 -12.40 1.90 6.28
N LYS A 35 -13.25 1.47 7.22
CA LYS A 35 -12.87 1.15 8.60
C LYS A 35 -12.54 -0.33 8.81
N TYR A 36 -12.69 -1.17 7.78
CA TYR A 36 -12.62 -2.61 7.89
C TYR A 36 -11.32 -3.15 7.26
N LYS A 37 -10.71 -4.14 7.91
CA LYS A 37 -9.59 -4.88 7.31
C LYS A 37 -10.12 -5.73 6.16
N ILE A 38 -9.41 -5.76 5.03
CA ILE A 38 -9.78 -6.62 3.89
C ILE A 38 -9.27 -8.03 4.20
N PRO A 39 -10.11 -9.07 4.41
CA PRO A 39 -9.64 -10.42 4.74
C PRO A 39 -8.56 -10.93 3.78
N ASP A 40 -7.55 -11.62 4.30
CA ASP A 40 -6.38 -12.15 3.57
C ASP A 40 -5.34 -11.11 3.09
N TYR A 41 -5.50 -9.84 3.47
CA TYR A 41 -4.55 -8.75 3.21
C TYR A 41 -4.05 -8.10 4.51
N GLN A 42 -3.66 -8.90 5.51
CA GLN A 42 -3.31 -8.42 6.86
C GLN A 42 -1.82 -8.28 7.11
N ASP A 43 -1.01 -9.00 6.33
CA ASP A 43 0.42 -9.13 6.55
C ASP A 43 1.15 -9.32 5.23
N GLY A 44 1.70 -8.21 4.72
CA GLY A 44 2.45 -8.22 3.49
C GLY A 44 3.44 -7.07 3.40
N HIS A 45 3.95 -6.89 2.19
CA HIS A 45 4.82 -5.80 1.80
C HIS A 45 4.05 -4.80 0.95
N ALA A 46 4.16 -3.51 1.27
CA ALA A 46 3.81 -2.44 0.33
C ALA A 46 5.05 -2.00 -0.43
N TYR A 47 4.93 -1.88 -1.75
CA TYR A 47 5.92 -1.29 -2.62
C TYR A 47 5.31 -0.03 -3.19
N LEU A 48 5.98 1.10 -2.97
CA LEU A 48 5.69 2.34 -3.68
C LEU A 48 6.59 2.40 -4.90
N THR A 49 5.99 2.60 -6.06
CA THR A 49 6.69 2.85 -7.31
C THR A 49 6.32 4.24 -7.83
N SER A 50 6.97 4.67 -8.91
CA SER A 50 6.59 5.90 -9.61
C SER A 50 5.18 5.87 -10.22
N HIS A 51 4.53 4.69 -10.31
CA HIS A 51 3.24 4.54 -10.98
C HIS A 51 2.13 3.97 -10.07
N ARG A 52 2.50 3.15 -9.08
CA ARG A 52 1.57 2.30 -8.34
C ARG A 52 1.96 2.20 -6.87
N VAL A 53 0.96 1.91 -6.04
CA VAL A 53 1.19 1.24 -4.76
C VAL A 53 0.80 -0.21 -4.90
N CYS A 54 1.75 -1.09 -4.63
CA CYS A 54 1.62 -2.54 -4.78
C CYS A 54 1.64 -3.20 -3.40
N TYR A 55 0.67 -4.07 -3.12
CA TYR A 55 0.69 -4.96 -1.96
C TYR A 55 1.03 -6.37 -2.41
N VAL A 56 1.95 -7.01 -1.68
CA VAL A 56 2.31 -8.42 -1.87
C VAL A 56 2.15 -9.13 -0.54
N ASP A 57 1.24 -10.10 -0.49
CA ASP A 57 1.00 -10.91 0.70
C ASP A 57 2.20 -11.81 1.07
N ASN A 58 2.45 -11.99 2.36
CA ASN A 58 3.56 -12.83 2.83
C ASN A 58 3.25 -14.33 2.72
N LYS A 59 1.99 -14.74 2.84
CA LYS A 59 1.59 -16.16 2.94
C LYS A 59 1.24 -16.75 1.58
N GLU A 60 0.40 -16.07 0.81
CA GLU A 60 -0.04 -16.51 -0.52
C GLU A 60 0.10 -15.38 -1.57
N PRO A 61 1.34 -14.90 -1.86
CA PRO A 61 1.59 -13.75 -2.72
C PRO A 61 0.96 -13.87 -4.11
N ARG A 62 0.94 -15.07 -4.70
CA ARG A 62 0.33 -15.27 -6.04
C ARG A 62 -1.19 -15.19 -6.06
N LYS A 63 -1.84 -15.25 -4.89
CA LYS A 63 -3.29 -15.13 -4.73
C LYS A 63 -3.71 -13.74 -4.22
N PHE A 64 -2.96 -13.19 -3.26
CA PHE A 64 -3.32 -11.97 -2.54
C PHE A 64 -2.33 -10.84 -2.81
N SER A 65 -1.93 -10.63 -4.07
CA SER A 65 -1.18 -9.44 -4.48
C SER A 65 -2.02 -8.53 -5.35
N VAL A 66 -2.01 -7.25 -5.00
CA VAL A 66 -2.84 -6.23 -5.64
C VAL A 66 -2.07 -4.93 -5.84
N ALA A 67 -2.51 -4.11 -6.77
CA ALA A 67 -1.96 -2.79 -7.02
C ALA A 67 -3.06 -1.73 -7.17
N LEU A 68 -2.73 -0.51 -6.77
CA LEU A 68 -3.50 0.71 -6.98
C LEU A 68 -2.65 1.65 -7.84
N ASN A 69 -3.18 2.16 -8.95
CA ASN A 69 -2.42 3.14 -9.73
C ASN A 69 -2.50 4.51 -9.05
N LEU A 70 -1.35 5.19 -8.94
CA LEU A 70 -1.26 6.52 -8.34
C LEU A 70 -2.06 7.57 -9.11
N LYS A 71 -2.17 7.43 -10.43
CA LYS A 71 -2.99 8.31 -11.28
C LYS A 71 -4.48 8.29 -10.93
N ASP A 72 -4.96 7.22 -10.30
CA ASP A 72 -6.36 7.03 -9.92
C ASP A 72 -6.63 7.51 -8.47
N VAL A 73 -5.60 8.02 -7.79
CA VAL A 73 -5.69 8.59 -6.43
C VAL A 73 -5.89 10.09 -6.52
N GLU A 74 -7.05 10.58 -6.11
CA GLU A 74 -7.39 12.01 -6.21
C GLU A 74 -6.82 12.85 -5.06
N ARG A 75 -6.74 12.28 -3.86
CA ARG A 75 -6.21 12.94 -2.65
C ARG A 75 -5.52 11.93 -1.76
N PRO A 76 -4.19 11.98 -1.56
CA PRO A 76 -3.53 11.25 -0.50
C PRO A 76 -3.75 12.00 0.83
N GLU A 77 -4.33 11.34 1.82
CA GLU A 77 -4.41 11.84 3.20
C GLU A 77 -3.52 10.99 4.12
N PHE A 78 -2.59 11.68 4.78
CA PHE A 78 -1.72 11.09 5.77
C PHE A 78 -2.29 11.32 7.18
N TYR A 79 -2.44 10.24 7.96
CA TYR A 79 -2.87 10.30 9.36
C TYR A 79 -1.80 9.66 10.27
N ALA A 80 -0.97 10.51 10.88
CA ALA A 80 -0.11 10.14 12.01
C ALA A 80 -0.96 10.11 13.30
N GLY A 81 -1.53 8.96 13.63
CA GLY A 81 -2.35 8.83 14.84
C GLY A 81 -1.54 9.07 16.11
N PHE A 82 -2.11 9.88 17.02
CA PHE A 82 -1.57 10.17 18.36
C PHE A 82 -1.73 8.93 19.27
N LEU A 83 -0.63 8.54 19.95
CA LEU A 83 -0.51 7.53 21.01
C LEU A 83 -1.25 6.17 20.78
N LYS A 84 -0.48 5.18 20.29
CA LYS A 84 -0.76 3.72 20.15
C LYS A 84 -1.16 3.20 18.76
N SER A 85 -1.56 4.02 17.79
CA SER A 85 -1.88 3.52 16.44
C SER A 85 -0.74 3.75 15.45
N SER A 86 -0.46 2.75 14.61
CA SER A 86 0.42 2.89 13.45
C SER A 86 0.00 4.06 12.54
N PRO A 87 0.96 4.83 12.00
CA PRO A 87 0.70 5.77 10.90
C PRO A 87 -0.02 5.12 9.72
N LYS A 88 -0.89 5.91 9.07
CA LYS A 88 -1.81 5.45 8.04
C LYS A 88 -1.72 6.35 6.81
N VAL A 89 -1.64 5.73 5.64
CA VAL A 89 -1.79 6.41 4.35
C VAL A 89 -3.17 6.05 3.81
N THR A 90 -4.00 7.04 3.48
CA THR A 90 -5.36 6.87 2.94
C THR A 90 -5.41 7.45 1.53
N SER A 91 -5.78 6.65 0.53
CA SER A 91 -5.98 7.10 -0.85
C SER A 91 -7.47 7.22 -1.16
N PHE A 92 -7.95 8.40 -1.56
CA PHE A 92 -9.34 8.61 -1.99
C PHE A 92 -9.49 8.35 -3.49
N ALA A 93 -10.50 7.54 -3.85
CA ALA A 93 -10.97 7.37 -5.22
C ALA A 93 -12.41 7.94 -5.33
N PRO A 94 -12.84 8.42 -6.52
CA PRO A 94 -14.05 9.25 -6.69
C PRO A 94 -15.38 8.57 -6.35
N PHE A 95 -15.42 7.28 -6.02
CA PHE A 95 -16.64 6.59 -5.61
C PHE A 95 -16.39 5.59 -4.47
N THR A 96 -16.64 6.03 -3.24
CA THR A 96 -16.98 5.26 -2.02
C THR A 96 -16.01 4.18 -1.51
N ALA A 97 -14.83 4.00 -2.09
CA ALA A 97 -13.81 3.08 -1.56
C ALA A 97 -12.45 3.78 -1.47
N TYR A 98 -11.89 3.85 -0.25
CA TYR A 98 -10.51 4.25 -0.02
C TYR A 98 -9.71 3.07 0.50
N THR A 99 -8.49 2.91 0.00
CA THR A 99 -7.54 1.90 0.49
C THR A 99 -6.68 2.56 1.56
N ARG A 100 -6.63 1.99 2.76
CA ARG A 100 -5.64 2.40 3.77
C ARG A 100 -4.51 1.39 3.86
N ILE A 101 -3.30 1.93 3.88
CA ILE A 101 -2.06 1.18 4.08
C ILE A 101 -1.56 1.53 5.48
N THR A 102 -1.38 0.51 6.31
CA THR A 102 -0.88 0.68 7.68
C THR A 102 0.27 -0.28 7.91
N SER A 103 1.35 0.19 8.54
CA SER A 103 2.46 -0.66 9.00
C SER A 103 2.74 -0.44 10.49
N LYS A 104 3.05 -1.52 11.20
CA LYS A 104 3.52 -1.44 12.60
C LYS A 104 4.84 -0.67 12.75
N ARG A 105 5.66 -0.58 11.69
CA ARG A 105 6.99 0.05 11.71
C ARG A 105 7.05 1.52 11.29
N PHE A 106 5.94 2.10 10.80
CA PHE A 106 5.89 3.55 10.56
C PHE A 106 6.10 4.38 11.86
N ARG A 107 6.13 3.75 13.04
CA ARG A 107 6.41 4.39 14.32
C ARG A 107 7.83 4.99 14.41
N ASP A 108 8.76 4.54 13.56
CA ASP A 108 10.17 4.97 13.58
C ASP A 108 10.58 5.80 12.33
N MET A 109 9.67 6.05 11.39
CA MET A 109 9.93 6.87 10.19
C MET A 109 9.81 8.37 10.51
N GLY A 110 10.79 9.17 10.07
CA GLY A 110 10.77 10.62 10.22
C GLY A 110 9.71 11.30 9.35
N LEU A 111 9.26 12.49 9.75
CA LEU A 111 8.29 13.31 8.99
C LEU A 111 8.73 13.57 7.54
N SER A 112 10.03 13.60 7.26
CA SER A 112 10.60 13.74 5.92
C SER A 112 10.36 12.53 5.02
N ASP A 113 10.36 11.32 5.59
CA ASP A 113 10.18 10.07 4.84
C ASP A 113 8.70 9.82 4.52
N MET A 114 7.79 10.47 5.26
CA MET A 114 6.34 10.39 5.08
C MET A 114 5.75 11.46 4.15
N LEU A 115 6.51 12.51 3.83
CA LEU A 115 6.12 13.60 2.91
C LEU A 115 6.40 13.29 1.43
N VAL A 116 6.98 12.13 1.12
CA VAL A 116 7.27 11.65 -0.26
C VAL A 116 6.17 10.73 -0.79
N LEU A 117 5.02 10.68 -0.11
CA LEU A 117 3.80 9.95 -0.49
C LEU A 117 2.70 10.91 -0.95
#